data_AF-A0A507W9Y5-F1
#
_entry.id   AF-A0A507W9Y5-F1
#
_cell.length_a   1.000
_cell.length_b   1.000
_cell.length_c   1.000
_cell.angle_alpha   90.00
_cell.angle_beta   90.00
_cell.angle_gamma   90.00
#
_symmetry.space_group_name_H-M   'P 1'
#
loop_
_entity.id
_entity.type
_entity.pdbx_description
1 polymer ?
#
loop_
_entity_poly.entity_id
_entity_poly.type
_entity_poly.pdbx_seq_one_letter_code
_entity_poly.pdbx_strand_id
1 'polypeptide(L)'
;MMMFGKYPAVVMSYDGGTRLAKVKLEPLDEGADTALDAELFYPLGDKSNTAIEILDNDPVWVEFEAGDPRYPIIVGYRNKREGNDDTTRRYHHHGNFELKADQEFLIEAGQKITLKVAGSLLEMDGDMIKMTTPLTTFETSLATFSQLVNVLAMLSANGGLTGVGNTAFSGGTMTHNGKNFGDTHTHRYTDDGVAMTTDEPS
;
A
#
# COMPACT_ATOMS: atom_id res chain seq x y z
N MET A 1 9.90 -5.75 -49.28
CA MET A 1 11.20 -5.58 -48.60
C MET A 1 11.07 -6.25 -47.25
N MET A 2 11.98 -7.14 -46.85
CA MET A 2 12.01 -7.65 -45.47
C MET A 2 12.74 -6.64 -44.59
N MET A 3 12.17 -6.29 -43.44
CA MET A 3 12.76 -5.39 -42.46
C MET A 3 13.15 -6.18 -41.22
N PHE A 4 14.46 -6.39 -41.04
CA PHE A 4 15.00 -7.03 -39.85
C PHE A 4 15.63 -5.99 -38.92
N GLY A 5 15.55 -6.22 -37.61
CA GLY A 5 16.06 -5.33 -36.59
C GLY A 5 14.97 -4.52 -35.88
N LYS A 6 15.40 -3.65 -34.97
CA LYS A 6 14.53 -2.79 -34.15
C LYS A 6 14.36 -1.43 -34.81
N TYR A 7 13.13 -0.99 -34.93
CA TYR A 7 12.77 0.30 -35.55
C TYR A 7 12.07 1.18 -34.51
N PRO A 8 12.40 2.49 -34.45
CA PRO A 8 11.75 3.36 -33.48
C PRO A 8 10.33 3.66 -33.92
N ALA A 9 9.40 3.62 -32.98
CA ALA A 9 8.01 3.97 -33.20
C ALA A 9 7.44 4.76 -32.02
N VAL A 10 6.26 5.33 -32.24
CA VAL A 10 5.45 6.01 -31.22
C VAL A 10 4.07 5.38 -31.21
N VAL A 11 3.58 5.08 -30.02
CA VAL A 11 2.19 4.62 -29.81
C VAL A 11 1.25 5.79 -30.02
N MET A 12 0.20 5.59 -30.81
CA MET A 12 -0.88 6.55 -31.06
C MET A 12 -2.15 6.23 -30.27
N SER A 13 -2.41 4.95 -30.01
CA SER A 13 -3.52 4.49 -29.19
C SER A 13 -3.37 3.02 -28.83
N TYR A 14 -4.17 2.55 -27.87
CA TYR A 14 -4.26 1.15 -27.48
C TYR A 14 -5.73 0.74 -27.36
N ASP A 15 -6.08 -0.40 -27.94
CA ASP A 15 -7.39 -1.03 -27.79
C ASP A 15 -7.29 -2.25 -26.86
N GLY A 16 -7.82 -2.11 -25.65
CA GLY A 16 -7.81 -3.17 -24.65
C GLY A 16 -8.66 -4.40 -25.00
N GLY A 17 -9.62 -4.28 -25.92
CA GLY A 17 -10.45 -5.41 -26.36
C GLY A 17 -9.69 -6.35 -27.29
N THR A 18 -8.92 -5.79 -28.22
CA THR A 18 -8.11 -6.54 -29.20
C THR A 18 -6.67 -6.75 -28.75
N ARG A 19 -6.20 -6.00 -27.74
CA ARG A 19 -4.82 -5.96 -27.24
C ARG A 19 -3.80 -5.50 -28.29
N LEU A 20 -4.24 -4.64 -29.21
CA LEU A 20 -3.41 -4.06 -30.25
C LEU A 20 -3.15 -2.59 -29.95
N ALA A 21 -1.91 -2.16 -30.21
CA ALA A 21 -1.52 -0.76 -30.17
C ALA A 21 -1.42 -0.22 -31.60
N LYS A 22 -1.92 0.99 -31.84
CA LYS A 22 -1.63 1.70 -33.08
C LYS A 22 -0.27 2.36 -32.97
N VAL A 23 0.63 2.09 -33.92
CA VAL A 23 1.99 2.65 -33.92
C VAL A 23 2.30 3.42 -35.20
N LYS A 24 3.14 4.44 -35.06
CA LYS A 24 3.74 5.22 -36.14
C LYS A 24 5.26 5.06 -36.12
N LEU A 25 5.90 4.79 -37.25
CA LEU A 25 7.35 4.56 -37.34
C LEU A 25 8.11 5.89 -37.50
N GLU A 26 9.11 6.16 -36.65
CA GLU A 26 10.07 7.26 -36.83
C GLU A 26 11.28 6.75 -37.64
N PRO A 27 11.90 7.44 -38.62
CA PRO A 27 11.53 8.61 -39.44
C PRO A 27 11.01 8.20 -40.84
N LEU A 28 10.55 6.95 -41.01
CA LEU A 28 10.06 6.41 -42.29
C LEU A 28 8.73 7.03 -42.74
N ASP A 29 8.06 7.79 -41.86
CA ASP A 29 6.75 8.40 -42.08
C ASP A 29 6.81 9.92 -42.37
N GLU A 30 7.81 10.42 -43.09
CA GLU A 30 7.63 11.66 -43.87
C GLU A 30 6.75 11.38 -45.10
N GLY A 31 5.48 10.99 -44.85
CA GLY A 31 4.46 10.84 -45.90
C GLY A 31 3.66 9.53 -45.93
N ALA A 32 3.80 8.61 -44.97
CA ALA A 32 2.92 7.45 -44.85
C ALA A 32 1.84 7.68 -43.79
N ASP A 33 0.59 7.85 -44.24
CA ASP A 33 -0.58 8.26 -43.44
C ASP A 33 -1.18 7.15 -42.55
N THR A 34 -0.54 5.98 -42.42
CA THR A 34 -1.21 4.79 -41.88
C THR A 34 -0.55 4.28 -40.61
N ALA A 35 -1.17 4.57 -39.46
CA ALA A 35 -0.86 3.88 -38.22
C ALA A 35 -1.10 2.38 -38.39
N LEU A 36 -0.14 1.57 -37.96
CA LEU A 36 -0.22 0.11 -38.06
C LEU A 36 -0.69 -0.47 -36.73
N ASP A 37 -1.50 -1.52 -36.79
CA ASP A 37 -1.83 -2.31 -35.61
C ASP A 37 -0.62 -3.18 -35.25
N ALA A 38 -0.12 -3.03 -34.03
CA ALA A 38 1.01 -3.75 -33.49
C ALA A 38 0.60 -4.66 -32.35
N GLU A 39 1.14 -5.87 -32.35
CA GLU A 39 1.07 -6.78 -31.21
C GLU A 39 2.03 -6.34 -30.10
N LEU A 40 1.76 -6.80 -28.87
CA LEU A 40 2.65 -6.61 -27.74
C LEU A 40 3.48 -7.88 -27.51
N PHE A 41 4.80 -7.74 -27.43
CA PHE A 41 5.69 -8.84 -27.09
C PHE A 41 5.71 -9.05 -25.57
N TYR A 42 4.88 -9.98 -25.09
CA TYR A 42 4.84 -10.33 -23.68
C TYR A 42 6.07 -11.15 -23.30
N PRO A 43 6.82 -10.78 -22.23
CA PRO A 43 7.91 -11.61 -21.73
C PRO A 43 7.35 -12.95 -21.22
N LEU A 44 8.12 -14.03 -21.36
CA LEU A 44 7.70 -15.41 -21.04
C LEU A 44 7.29 -15.64 -19.55
N GLY A 45 7.47 -14.65 -18.67
CA GLY A 45 7.02 -14.68 -17.27
C GLY A 45 5.72 -13.92 -17.01
N ASP A 46 5.28 -13.05 -17.91
CA ASP A 46 4.02 -12.33 -17.78
C ASP A 46 2.90 -13.19 -18.37
N LYS A 47 1.77 -13.29 -17.65
CA LYS A 47 0.63 -14.03 -18.17
C LYS A 47 0.07 -13.28 -19.38
N SER A 48 -0.12 -13.99 -20.48
CA SER A 48 -0.65 -13.44 -21.73
C SER A 48 -2.05 -12.83 -21.61
N ASN A 49 -2.78 -13.13 -20.53
CA ASN A 49 -4.12 -12.61 -20.26
C ASN A 49 -4.12 -11.33 -19.40
N THR A 50 -2.97 -10.85 -18.94
CA THR A 50 -2.79 -9.53 -18.29
C THR A 50 -2.08 -8.57 -19.25
N ALA A 51 -2.30 -7.26 -19.12
CA ALA A 51 -1.74 -6.26 -20.03
C ALA A 51 -0.74 -5.35 -19.31
N ILE A 52 0.39 -5.10 -19.95
CA ILE A 52 1.26 -3.97 -19.60
C ILE A 52 0.53 -2.71 -20.08
N GLU A 53 0.47 -1.68 -19.25
CA GLU A 53 -0.14 -0.41 -19.64
C GLU A 53 0.70 0.25 -20.73
N ILE A 54 0.04 0.63 -21.84
CA ILE A 54 0.62 1.31 -22.99
C ILE A 54 -0.21 2.56 -23.22
N LEU A 55 0.43 3.73 -23.23
CA LEU A 55 -0.23 5.03 -23.34
C LEU A 55 0.07 5.69 -24.68
N ASP A 56 -0.80 6.63 -25.07
CA ASP A 56 -0.53 7.49 -26.22
C ASP A 56 0.76 8.28 -26.02
N ASN A 57 1.51 8.44 -27.11
CA ASN A 57 2.85 9.05 -27.20
C ASN A 57 3.98 8.28 -26.52
N ASP A 58 3.77 7.02 -26.14
CA ASP A 58 4.84 6.18 -25.62
C ASP A 58 5.87 5.87 -26.73
N PRO A 59 7.17 6.18 -26.52
CA PRO A 59 8.23 5.81 -27.45
C PRO A 59 8.57 4.32 -27.28
N VAL A 60 8.54 3.57 -28.37
CA VAL A 60 8.76 2.11 -28.36
C VAL A 60 9.74 1.68 -29.44
N TRP A 61 10.26 0.47 -29.28
CA TRP A 61 10.94 -0.28 -30.34
C TRP A 61 9.97 -1.31 -30.91
N VAL A 62 9.92 -1.40 -32.23
CA VAL A 62 9.17 -2.46 -32.93
C VAL A 62 10.09 -3.35 -33.76
N GLU A 63 9.73 -4.61 -33.84
CA GLU A 63 10.21 -5.56 -34.83
C GLU A 63 9.03 -6.00 -35.70
N PHE A 64 9.26 -6.89 -36.66
CA PHE A 64 8.25 -7.29 -37.64
C PHE A 64 8.16 -8.81 -37.73
N GLU A 65 6.94 -9.35 -37.78
CA GLU A 65 6.71 -10.78 -37.90
C GLU A 65 7.37 -11.32 -39.18
N ALA A 66 8.36 -12.22 -39.04
CA ALA A 66 9.18 -12.72 -40.15
C ALA A 66 9.79 -11.62 -41.05
N GLY A 67 9.96 -10.40 -40.52
CA GLY A 67 10.44 -9.23 -41.26
C GLY A 67 9.40 -8.55 -42.16
N ASP A 68 8.11 -8.90 -42.06
CA ASP A 68 7.05 -8.25 -42.83
C ASP A 68 6.62 -6.92 -42.20
N PRO A 69 6.88 -5.77 -42.85
CA PRO A 69 6.63 -4.45 -42.28
C PRO A 69 5.15 -4.16 -41.99
N ARG A 70 4.22 -5.01 -42.45
CA ARG A 70 2.78 -4.87 -42.20
C ARG A 70 2.35 -5.40 -40.83
N TYR A 71 3.18 -6.21 -40.18
CA TYR A 71 2.88 -6.88 -38.90
C TYR A 71 3.91 -6.48 -37.84
N PRO A 72 3.86 -5.23 -37.33
CA PRO A 72 4.75 -4.79 -36.28
C PRO A 72 4.45 -5.47 -34.94
N ILE A 73 5.50 -5.68 -34.16
CA ILE A 73 5.45 -6.21 -32.80
C ILE A 73 6.22 -5.24 -31.91
N ILE A 74 5.58 -4.66 -30.90
CA ILE A 74 6.23 -3.84 -29.88
C ILE A 74 7.07 -4.76 -28.99
N VAL A 75 8.40 -4.60 -29.04
CA VAL A 75 9.35 -5.44 -28.29
C VAL A 75 9.86 -4.78 -27.00
N GLY A 76 9.50 -3.52 -26.78
CA GLY A 76 9.79 -2.82 -25.53
C GLY A 76 9.74 -1.31 -25.65
N TYR A 77 9.78 -0.65 -24.50
CA TYR A 77 9.91 0.80 -24.40
C TYR A 77 11.27 1.27 -24.88
N ARG A 78 11.28 2.41 -25.57
CA ARG A 78 12.48 3.15 -25.92
C ARG A 78 12.72 4.23 -24.89
N ASN A 79 13.98 4.40 -24.49
CA ASN A 79 14.35 5.47 -23.56
C ASN A 79 14.04 6.84 -24.17
N LYS A 80 13.57 7.78 -23.33
CA LYS A 80 13.54 9.19 -23.71
C LYS A 80 14.98 9.67 -23.85
N ARG A 81 15.24 10.62 -24.75
CA ARG A 81 16.58 11.19 -24.92
C ARG A 81 16.94 12.18 -23.82
N GLU A 82 15.93 12.74 -23.15
CA GLU A 82 16.08 13.73 -22.07
C GLU A 82 14.98 13.54 -21.01
N GLY A 83 15.23 13.99 -19.79
CA GLY A 83 14.24 13.98 -18.70
C GLY A 83 13.92 12.60 -18.10
N ASN A 84 14.84 11.63 -18.22
CA ASN A 84 14.66 10.32 -17.58
C ASN A 84 14.84 10.44 -16.06
N ASP A 85 13.98 9.76 -15.30
CA ASP A 85 14.14 9.54 -13.85
C ASP A 85 15.05 8.33 -13.65
N ASP A 86 16.26 8.56 -13.15
CA ASP A 86 17.26 7.52 -12.88
C ASP A 86 17.17 6.96 -11.45
N THR A 87 16.25 7.48 -10.63
CA THR A 87 16.09 7.11 -9.22
C THR A 87 14.90 6.20 -8.96
N THR A 88 13.90 6.20 -9.85
CA THR A 88 12.63 5.50 -9.61
C THR A 88 12.32 4.49 -10.70
N ARG A 89 12.20 3.21 -10.31
CA ARG A 89 11.50 2.20 -11.12
C ARG A 89 10.01 2.25 -10.79
N ARG A 90 9.15 2.43 -11.81
CA ARG A 90 7.68 2.49 -11.63
C ARG A 90 6.99 1.34 -12.37
N TYR A 91 6.03 0.73 -11.68
CA TYR A 91 5.03 -0.15 -12.26
C TYR A 91 3.68 0.54 -12.04
N HIS A 92 2.97 0.85 -13.11
CA HIS A 92 1.72 1.60 -13.07
C HIS A 92 0.67 0.91 -13.93
N HIS A 93 -0.58 0.91 -13.45
CA HIS A 93 -1.72 0.33 -14.13
C HIS A 93 -2.99 1.07 -13.68
N HIS A 94 -3.85 1.47 -14.63
CA HIS A 94 -5.12 2.14 -14.33
C HIS A 94 -6.16 1.27 -13.60
N GLY A 95 -6.03 -0.06 -13.66
CA GLY A 95 -6.94 -1.02 -13.04
C GLY A 95 -6.40 -1.64 -11.75
N ASN A 96 -6.67 -2.94 -11.59
CA ASN A 96 -6.17 -3.72 -10.45
C ASN A 96 -4.75 -4.22 -10.70
N PHE A 97 -3.94 -4.26 -9.64
CA PHE A 97 -2.57 -4.79 -9.69
C PHE A 97 -2.41 -5.90 -8.65
N GLU A 98 -1.88 -7.06 -9.05
CA GLU A 98 -1.78 -8.24 -8.20
C GLU A 98 -0.38 -8.86 -8.22
N LEU A 99 0.16 -9.13 -7.03
CA LEU A 99 1.44 -9.82 -6.82
C LEU A 99 1.16 -11.13 -6.08
N LYS A 100 1.50 -12.26 -6.71
CA LYS A 100 1.23 -13.62 -6.21
C LYS A 100 2.53 -14.42 -6.12
N ALA A 101 2.74 -15.08 -4.99
CA ALA A 101 3.84 -16.01 -4.79
C ALA A 101 3.35 -17.24 -3.99
N ASP A 102 3.82 -18.43 -4.35
CA ASP A 102 3.39 -19.67 -3.71
C ASP A 102 4.03 -19.90 -2.33
N GLN A 103 5.16 -19.25 -2.06
CA GLN A 103 5.91 -19.42 -0.81
C GLN A 103 6.11 -18.10 -0.08
N GLU A 104 6.90 -17.20 -0.66
CA GLU A 104 7.28 -15.93 -0.04
C GLU A 104 7.24 -14.80 -1.06
N PHE A 105 6.75 -13.65 -0.60
CA PHE A 105 6.90 -12.38 -1.29
C PHE A 105 7.63 -11.40 -0.36
N LEU A 106 8.90 -11.16 -0.65
CA LEU A 106 9.78 -10.30 0.14
C LEU A 106 9.81 -8.88 -0.44
N ILE A 107 9.56 -7.88 0.41
CA ILE A 107 9.78 -6.46 0.11
C ILE A 107 10.80 -5.91 1.10
N GLU A 108 11.96 -5.51 0.58
CA GLU A 108 13.03 -4.88 1.36
C GLU A 108 13.31 -3.47 0.84
N ALA A 109 13.44 -2.53 1.77
CA ALA A 109 13.87 -1.17 1.48
C ALA A 109 14.84 -0.70 2.55
N GLY A 110 15.95 -0.07 2.15
CA GLY A 110 16.99 0.37 3.10
C GLY A 110 16.61 1.57 3.97
N GLN A 111 15.44 2.19 3.76
CA GLN A 111 15.01 3.39 4.50
C GLN A 111 13.55 3.33 4.92
N LYS A 112 12.63 3.13 3.97
CA LYS A 112 11.18 3.21 4.24
C LYS A 112 10.35 2.37 3.28
N ILE A 113 9.30 1.76 3.82
CA ILE A 113 8.18 1.19 3.07
C ILE A 113 6.93 2.02 3.37
N THR A 114 6.16 2.38 2.33
CA THR A 114 4.93 3.16 2.47
C THR A 114 3.79 2.55 1.66
N LEU A 115 2.66 2.30 2.32
CA LEU A 115 1.40 1.94 1.68
C LEU A 115 0.42 3.10 1.83
N LYS A 116 -0.13 3.57 0.70
CA LYS A 116 -1.06 4.70 0.65
C LYS A 116 -2.34 4.31 -0.05
N VAL A 117 -3.47 4.58 0.59
CA VAL A 117 -4.82 4.37 0.03
C VAL A 117 -5.64 5.61 0.31
N ALA A 118 -5.89 6.41 -0.74
CA ALA A 118 -6.52 7.72 -0.62
C ALA A 118 -5.84 8.57 0.48
N GLY A 119 -6.56 8.83 1.59
CA GLY A 119 -6.05 9.58 2.74
C GLY A 119 -5.43 8.74 3.87
N SER A 120 -5.46 7.41 3.78
CA SER A 120 -4.87 6.51 4.78
C SER A 120 -3.43 6.14 4.42
N LEU A 121 -2.57 6.06 5.44
CA LEU A 121 -1.15 5.71 5.29
C LEU A 121 -0.74 4.65 6.31
N LEU A 122 0.04 3.67 5.83
CA LEU A 122 0.88 2.79 6.66
C LEU A 122 2.33 3.02 6.27
N GLU A 123 3.14 3.46 7.21
CA GLU A 123 4.58 3.70 7.02
C GLU A 123 5.38 2.81 7.95
N MET A 124 6.47 2.23 7.44
CA MET A 124 7.45 1.47 8.20
C MET A 124 8.84 1.98 7.86
N ASP A 125 9.63 2.28 8.89
CA ASP A 125 11.05 2.60 8.80
C ASP A 125 11.84 1.76 9.81
N GLY A 126 13.11 2.12 10.04
CA GLY A 126 13.99 1.40 10.97
C GLY A 126 13.58 1.47 12.44
N ASP A 127 12.70 2.42 12.80
CA ASP A 127 12.37 2.73 14.20
C ASP A 127 10.91 2.43 14.54
N MET A 128 9.99 2.60 13.58
CA MET A 128 8.55 2.56 13.87
C MET A 128 7.67 2.07 12.72
N ILE A 129 6.48 1.62 13.11
CA ILE A 129 5.33 1.44 12.23
C ILE A 129 4.30 2.52 12.58
N LYS A 130 3.91 3.33 11.59
CA LYS A 130 2.87 4.37 11.72
C LYS A 130 1.65 4.00 10.91
N MET A 131 0.48 3.98 11.55
CA MET A 131 -0.80 3.94 10.84
C MET A 131 -1.54 5.27 11.04
N THR A 132 -1.86 5.95 9.94
CA THR A 132 -2.67 7.18 9.95
C THR A 132 -3.97 6.91 9.19
N THR A 133 -5.07 6.80 9.91
CA THR A 133 -6.40 6.50 9.35
C THR A 133 -7.49 6.98 10.31
N PRO A 134 -8.71 7.28 9.84
CA PRO A 134 -9.82 7.66 10.72
C PRO A 134 -10.25 6.55 11.70
N LEU A 135 -10.09 5.28 11.33
CA LEU A 135 -10.46 4.13 12.15
C LEU A 135 -9.53 2.95 11.85
N THR A 136 -9.03 2.32 12.91
CA THR A 136 -8.29 1.04 12.84
C THR A 136 -9.07 -0.01 13.62
N THR A 137 -9.36 -1.15 12.98
CA THR A 137 -10.06 -2.29 13.60
C THR A 137 -9.18 -3.52 13.54
N PHE A 138 -9.03 -4.21 14.68
CA PHE A 138 -8.37 -5.51 14.75
C PHE A 138 -9.41 -6.59 15.03
N GLU A 139 -9.77 -7.37 14.02
CA GLU A 139 -10.66 -8.53 14.16
C GLU A 139 -9.80 -9.77 14.41
N THR A 140 -9.46 -9.99 15.68
CA THR A 140 -8.63 -11.11 16.13
C THR A 140 -9.12 -11.65 17.48
N SER A 141 -8.83 -12.91 17.77
CA SER A 141 -9.04 -13.49 19.10
C SER A 141 -8.05 -12.96 20.14
N LEU A 142 -6.87 -12.52 19.71
CA LEU A 142 -5.82 -12.00 20.58
C LEU A 142 -4.97 -10.96 19.85
N ALA A 143 -4.79 -9.80 20.50
CA ALA A 143 -3.77 -8.81 20.16
C ALA A 143 -2.82 -8.68 21.36
N THR A 144 -1.52 -8.85 21.12
CA THR A 144 -0.49 -8.81 22.19
C THR A 144 0.41 -7.60 22.01
N PHE A 145 0.56 -6.82 23.09
CA PHE A 145 1.54 -5.74 23.20
C PHE A 145 2.53 -6.14 24.30
N SER A 146 3.79 -6.34 23.94
CA SER A 146 4.82 -6.81 24.90
C SER A 146 5.41 -5.68 25.75
N GLN A 147 5.03 -4.44 25.44
CA GLN A 147 5.54 -3.23 26.07
C GLN A 147 4.37 -2.28 26.35
N LEU A 148 4.68 -1.06 26.78
CA LEU A 148 3.72 -0.03 27.11
C LEU A 148 2.73 0.24 25.96
N VAL A 149 1.44 0.32 26.30
CA VAL A 149 0.39 0.86 25.43
C VAL A 149 -0.03 2.21 25.99
N ASN A 150 0.16 3.27 25.21
CA ASN A 150 -0.27 4.62 25.57
C ASN A 150 -1.55 4.98 24.80
N VAL A 151 -2.66 5.22 25.52
CA VAL A 151 -3.93 5.65 24.96
C VAL A 151 -4.17 7.09 25.39
N LEU A 152 -4.11 8.03 24.43
CA LEU A 152 -4.21 9.47 24.72
C LEU A 152 -5.61 9.94 25.08
N ALA A 153 -6.63 9.21 24.61
CA ALA A 153 -8.03 9.51 24.86
C ALA A 153 -8.63 8.41 25.77
N MET A 154 -9.83 7.94 25.46
CA MET A 154 -10.51 6.93 26.25
C MET A 154 -10.10 5.51 25.84
N LEU A 155 -9.80 4.66 26.82
CA LEU A 155 -9.80 3.20 26.67
C LEU A 155 -11.18 2.66 27.09
N SER A 156 -11.83 1.92 26.20
CA SER A 156 -13.08 1.20 26.51
C SER A 156 -12.86 -0.30 26.29
N ALA A 157 -13.20 -1.11 27.31
CA ALA A 157 -13.03 -2.56 27.29
C ALA A 157 -14.34 -3.25 27.74
N ASN A 158 -15.08 -3.83 26.80
CA ASN A 158 -16.37 -4.45 27.07
C ASN A 158 -16.25 -5.86 27.68
N GLY A 159 -15.12 -6.56 27.46
CA GLY A 159 -14.85 -7.90 28.00
C GLY A 159 -14.24 -7.91 29.39
N GLY A 160 -14.09 -6.74 30.02
CA GLY A 160 -13.33 -6.55 31.26
C GLY A 160 -11.87 -6.17 31.01
N LEU A 161 -11.26 -5.59 32.05
CA LEU A 161 -9.84 -5.24 32.08
C LEU A 161 -9.23 -5.87 33.33
N THR A 162 -8.17 -6.66 33.16
CA THR A 162 -7.39 -7.22 34.28
C THR A 162 -6.02 -6.57 34.29
N GLY A 163 -5.67 -5.93 35.41
CA GLY A 163 -4.32 -5.43 35.66
C GLY A 163 -3.56 -6.40 36.56
N VAL A 164 -2.30 -6.65 36.24
CA VAL A 164 -1.36 -7.37 37.12
C VAL A 164 -0.30 -6.37 37.57
N GLY A 165 -0.09 -6.25 38.88
CA GLY A 165 0.73 -5.20 39.47
C GLY A 165 -0.10 -4.00 39.92
N ASN A 166 0.52 -2.81 39.92
CA ASN A 166 -0.13 -1.60 40.41
C ASN A 166 -1.07 -1.02 39.35
N THR A 167 -2.29 -0.70 39.76
CA THR A 167 -3.26 0.07 38.97
C THR A 167 -3.52 1.39 39.67
N ALA A 168 -3.44 2.49 38.92
CA ALA A 168 -3.70 3.83 39.43
C ALA A 168 -4.73 4.52 38.53
N PHE A 169 -5.72 5.12 39.16
CA PHE A 169 -6.72 5.95 38.50
C PHE A 169 -6.54 7.36 39.05
N SER A 170 -6.36 8.34 38.16
CA SER A 170 -6.15 9.73 38.53
C SER A 170 -6.95 10.66 37.62
N GLY A 171 -7.53 11.73 38.18
CA GLY A 171 -8.25 12.73 37.41
C GLY A 171 -9.66 12.33 36.95
N GLY A 172 -10.21 11.22 37.44
CA GLY A 172 -11.56 10.74 37.13
C GLY A 172 -12.23 10.03 38.30
N THR A 173 -13.49 9.62 38.12
CA THR A 173 -14.24 8.81 39.09
C THR A 173 -14.17 7.33 38.75
N MET A 174 -14.14 6.48 39.79
CA MET A 174 -14.27 5.03 39.63
C MET A 174 -15.67 4.64 40.11
N THR A 175 -16.44 3.96 39.27
CA THR A 175 -17.78 3.46 39.64
C THR A 175 -17.81 1.94 39.51
N HIS A 176 -18.30 1.25 40.54
CA HIS A 176 -18.54 -0.19 40.51
C HIS A 176 -19.96 -0.49 40.98
N ASN A 177 -20.70 -1.28 40.19
CA ASN A 177 -22.09 -1.63 40.46
C ASN A 177 -22.97 -0.40 40.77
N GLY A 178 -22.76 0.70 40.03
CA GLY A 178 -23.50 1.94 40.19
C GLY A 178 -23.08 2.81 41.39
N LYS A 179 -22.07 2.41 42.18
CA LYS A 179 -21.52 3.21 43.29
C LYS A 179 -20.21 3.86 42.89
N ASN A 180 -20.13 5.18 43.02
CA ASN A 180 -18.89 5.93 42.82
C ASN A 180 -17.98 5.76 44.05
N PHE A 181 -16.80 5.17 43.89
CA PHE A 181 -15.81 5.05 44.95
C PHE A 181 -15.28 6.41 45.39
N GLY A 182 -15.12 7.37 44.48
CA GLY A 182 -14.60 8.70 44.81
C GLY A 182 -15.49 9.47 45.80
N ASP A 183 -16.80 9.21 45.77
CA ASP A 183 -17.78 9.88 46.64
C ASP A 183 -18.14 9.05 47.89
N THR A 184 -17.98 7.72 47.84
CA THR A 184 -18.44 6.81 48.90
C THR A 184 -17.31 6.22 49.75
N HIS A 185 -16.06 6.29 49.30
CA HIS A 185 -14.91 5.86 50.09
C HIS A 185 -14.64 6.85 51.22
N THR A 186 -14.74 6.38 52.46
CA THR A 186 -14.41 7.14 53.66
C THR A 186 -13.55 6.30 54.59
N HIS A 187 -12.61 6.94 55.29
CA HIS A 187 -11.90 6.30 56.39
C HIS A 187 -12.62 6.60 57.70
N ARG A 188 -12.74 5.60 58.58
CA ARG A 188 -13.20 5.84 59.96
C ARG A 188 -12.06 6.55 60.71
N TYR A 189 -12.36 7.72 61.24
CA TYR A 189 -11.48 8.43 62.17
C TYR A 189 -11.98 8.20 63.60
N THR A 190 -11.06 8.22 64.56
CA THR A 190 -11.44 8.45 65.96
C THR A 190 -11.90 9.91 66.11
N ASP A 191 -12.72 10.18 67.12
CA ASP A 191 -13.29 11.50 67.43
C ASP A 191 -12.21 12.59 67.64
N ASP A 192 -10.96 12.19 67.85
CA ASP A 192 -9.78 13.05 68.03
C ASP A 192 -8.99 13.30 66.73
N GLY A 193 -9.51 12.88 65.58
CA GLY A 193 -8.86 13.07 64.26
C GLY A 193 -7.70 12.11 64.00
N VAL A 194 -7.48 11.11 64.85
CA VAL A 194 -6.48 10.05 64.64
C VAL A 194 -7.12 8.93 63.82
N ALA A 195 -6.43 8.44 62.78
CA ALA A 195 -6.91 7.30 62.00
C ALA A 195 -7.11 6.08 62.91
N MET A 196 -8.28 5.44 62.87
CA MET A 196 -8.51 4.18 63.60
C MET A 196 -7.57 3.11 63.02
N THR A 197 -6.71 2.52 63.85
CA THR A 197 -5.93 1.33 63.47
C THR A 197 -6.89 0.19 63.23
N THR A 198 -6.97 -0.25 61.98
CA THR A 198 -8.06 -1.01 61.37
C THR A 198 -8.18 -2.46 61.87
N ASP A 199 -9.38 -2.87 62.29
CA ASP A 199 -9.90 -4.18 61.87
C ASP A 199 -10.18 -4.12 60.35
N GLU A 200 -10.05 -5.27 59.68
CA GLU A 200 -10.07 -5.38 58.22
C GLU A 200 -11.22 -4.61 57.54
N PRO A 201 -10.94 -3.96 56.39
CA PRO A 201 -11.94 -3.18 55.67
C PRO A 201 -13.10 -4.06 55.18
N SER A 202 -14.34 -3.62 55.47
CA SER A 202 -15.60 -4.19 54.96
C SER A 202 -16.03 -3.58 53.63
#